data_AF-A0AAU7QCS2-F1
#
_entry.id   AF-A0AAU7QCS2-F1
#
_cell.length_a   1.000
_cell.length_b   1.000
_cell.length_c   1.000
_cell.angle_alpha   90.00
_cell.angle_beta   90.00
_cell.angle_gamma   90.00
#
_symmetry.space_group_name_H-M   'P 1'
#
loop_
_entity.id
_entity.type
_entity.pdbx_description
1 polymer ?
#
loop_
_entity_poly.entity_id
_entity_poly.type
_entity_poly.pdbx_seq_one_letter_code
_entity_poly.pdbx_strand_id
1 'polypeptide(L)'
;MPTSVTGVIPTSEEYNDLVTQEELSAASGASIINFMEQTVYNTLLKIAGMDTLGGTNGPLGYDPAGLDLTLLNAIGSSPRDIMNYGRLINGVIELFGIRRNAVARSSIANSSGVNIWNPQVAGVADVLALSTYASADQVNDFVMISSSAANPWETGQSVVFSSDGFVSTNTELLTGIKIGSIVKTNESTPSWGIVDAINTETGKVTLLGSIWGQAGLAVTPASGSLLECNPQTKIWAANKVLQLISGGRATAGAIEEWDYVNQTGSTANTIGHDLVNLKQSNSDCDTGYVVRGSEDGSGNYRGWLTGFSARLFKNYGFSTIQSGPQQAFADYYSAASSQFSFYSNGESTYAFSAQVSSSSPLSQAGKVQTLLSSYGFRMRSGDATTVITSSTTLSTYVGSYIINLSTGQTLTLPDPTNSVAGYTMKLRFFNDNIVTITTNISTIKCYILGGGSYASQSFNPTAGKTYELVWDGNAWGVWS
;
A
#
# COMPACT_ATOMS: atom_id res chain seq x y z
N MET A 1 -42.40 51.83 74.27
CA MET A 1 -41.92 50.47 73.96
C MET A 1 -42.18 50.26 72.48
N PRO A 2 -41.14 50.32 71.65
CA PRO A 2 -40.12 49.29 71.54
C PRO A 2 -38.75 49.76 72.03
N THR A 3 -37.91 48.81 72.41
CA THR A 3 -36.50 48.99 72.75
C THR A 3 -35.70 49.43 71.53
N SER A 4 -34.96 50.51 71.69
CA SER A 4 -34.00 51.05 70.72
C SER A 4 -32.92 50.03 70.37
N VAL A 5 -32.87 49.60 69.11
CA VAL A 5 -31.67 49.00 68.53
C VAL A 5 -30.83 50.16 68.02
N THR A 6 -29.79 50.50 68.76
CA THR A 6 -28.68 51.33 68.32
C THR A 6 -28.11 50.75 67.03
N GLY A 7 -28.23 51.52 65.93
CA GLY A 7 -27.56 51.22 64.69
C GLY A 7 -26.05 51.23 64.93
N VAL A 8 -25.43 50.07 64.74
CA VAL A 8 -23.99 49.97 64.58
C VAL A 8 -23.70 50.61 63.22
N ILE A 9 -23.15 51.82 63.25
CA ILE A 9 -22.44 52.35 62.09
C ILE A 9 -21.25 51.40 61.91
N PRO A 10 -21.12 50.71 60.75
CA PRO A 10 -19.98 49.84 60.51
C PRO A 10 -18.72 50.64 60.78
N THR A 11 -17.80 50.09 61.57
CA THR A 11 -16.49 50.70 61.73
C THR A 11 -15.82 50.78 60.35
N SER A 12 -14.83 51.65 60.19
CA SER A 12 -14.09 51.75 58.92
C SER A 12 -13.50 50.41 58.45
N GLU A 13 -13.35 49.43 59.35
CA GLU A 13 -12.97 48.05 59.03
C GLU A 13 -14.11 47.24 58.42
N GLU A 14 -15.35 47.30 58.94
CA GLU A 14 -16.49 46.55 58.39
C GLU A 14 -16.98 47.09 57.04
N TYR A 15 -16.87 48.40 56.80
CA TYR A 15 -17.15 48.99 55.48
C TYR A 15 -16.07 48.61 54.45
N ASN A 16 -14.81 48.49 54.89
CA ASN A 16 -13.73 48.00 54.04
C ASN A 16 -13.91 46.51 53.72
N ASP A 17 -14.34 45.66 54.65
CA ASP A 17 -14.53 44.22 54.39
C ASP A 17 -15.63 43.92 53.36
N LEU A 18 -16.74 44.68 53.38
CA LEU A 18 -17.81 44.52 52.39
C LEU A 18 -17.39 45.00 50.99
N VAL A 19 -16.66 46.10 50.90
CA VAL A 19 -16.10 46.60 49.63
C VAL A 19 -15.01 45.64 49.12
N THR A 20 -14.22 45.03 50.00
CA THR A 20 -13.17 44.06 49.64
C THR A 20 -13.79 42.75 49.14
N GLN A 21 -14.89 42.26 49.73
CA GLN A 21 -15.59 41.07 49.23
C GLN A 21 -16.29 41.29 47.88
N GLU A 22 -16.80 42.50 47.63
CA GLU A 22 -17.41 42.88 46.35
C GLU A 22 -16.35 43.04 45.24
N GLU A 23 -15.17 43.60 45.55
CA GLU A 23 -14.02 43.64 44.63
C GLU A 23 -13.43 42.24 44.36
N LEU A 24 -13.39 41.35 45.36
CA LEU A 24 -12.89 39.97 45.22
C LEU A 24 -13.85 39.04 44.46
N SER A 25 -15.15 39.35 44.46
CA SER A 25 -16.16 38.59 43.68
C SER A 25 -16.33 39.13 42.25
N ALA A 26 -15.77 40.30 41.94
CA ALA A 26 -15.68 40.82 40.58
C ALA A 26 -14.58 40.09 39.78
N ALA A 27 -14.80 39.92 38.46
CA ALA A 27 -13.87 39.25 37.55
C ALA A 27 -12.44 39.85 37.54
N SER A 28 -12.28 41.10 37.99
CA SER A 28 -10.99 41.77 38.17
C SER A 28 -10.28 41.41 39.48
N GLY A 29 -10.98 41.21 40.60
CA GLY A 29 -10.36 40.84 41.89
C GLY A 29 -9.82 39.41 41.92
N ALA A 30 -10.49 38.50 41.20
CA ALA A 30 -10.00 37.13 40.99
C ALA A 30 -8.67 37.06 40.22
N SER A 31 -8.25 38.14 39.55
CA SER A 31 -6.97 38.22 38.83
C SER A 31 -5.78 38.72 39.68
N ILE A 32 -6.06 39.28 40.87
CA ILE A 32 -5.04 39.91 41.74
C ILE A 32 -4.54 38.93 42.82
N ILE A 33 -5.36 37.97 43.25
CA ILE A 33 -4.91 36.88 44.11
C ILE A 33 -4.41 35.74 43.23
N ASN A 34 -3.09 35.64 43.09
CA ASN A 34 -2.37 34.54 42.43
C ASN A 34 -2.53 33.19 43.18
N PHE A 35 -3.74 32.79 43.56
CA PHE A 35 -4.06 31.38 43.63
C PHE A 35 -4.20 30.91 42.19
N MET A 36 -3.08 30.54 41.57
CA MET A 36 -3.17 29.57 40.50
C MET A 36 -3.97 28.41 41.10
N GLU A 37 -5.13 28.11 40.54
CA GLU A 37 -5.77 26.82 40.74
C GLU A 37 -4.75 25.76 40.30
N GLN A 38 -3.91 25.33 41.24
CA GLN A 38 -3.16 24.10 41.12
C GLN A 38 -4.24 23.02 41.25
N THR A 39 -4.88 22.73 40.12
CA THR A 39 -5.78 21.59 40.00
C THR A 39 -5.04 20.37 40.53
N VAL A 40 -5.77 19.40 41.12
CA VAL A 40 -5.20 18.11 41.56
C VAL A 40 -4.28 17.50 40.48
N TYR A 41 -4.63 17.76 39.21
CA TYR A 41 -3.83 17.47 38.03
C TYR A 41 -2.41 18.08 38.03
N ASN A 42 -2.25 19.36 38.35
CA ASN A 42 -0.94 20.02 38.41
C ASN A 42 -0.06 19.48 39.55
N THR A 43 -0.67 19.09 40.69
CA THR A 43 0.05 18.47 41.80
C THR A 43 0.49 17.04 41.47
N LEU A 44 -0.36 16.25 40.79
CA LEU A 44 -0.01 14.92 40.30
C LEU A 44 1.11 14.97 39.24
N LEU A 45 1.11 16.01 38.39
CA LEU A 45 2.18 16.28 37.41
C LEU A 45 3.55 16.51 38.08
N LYS A 46 3.58 17.24 39.20
CA LYS A 46 4.82 17.45 39.98
C LYS A 46 5.38 16.15 40.57
N ILE A 47 4.50 15.28 41.06
CA ILE A 47 4.88 13.98 41.65
C ILE A 47 5.46 13.04 40.58
N ALA A 48 4.85 13.00 39.38
CA ALA A 48 5.29 12.12 38.29
C ALA A 48 6.65 12.51 37.67
N GLY A 49 6.93 13.81 37.55
CA GLY A 49 8.19 14.31 36.98
C GLY A 49 9.42 14.13 37.88
N MET A 50 9.20 14.00 39.19
CA MET A 50 10.27 13.80 40.18
C MET A 50 10.80 12.37 40.20
N ASP A 51 9.91 11.40 40.05
CA ASP A 51 10.24 9.97 40.06
C ASP A 51 11.08 9.60 38.83
N THR A 52 10.82 10.24 37.69
CA THR A 52 11.60 10.09 36.45
C THR A 52 13.00 10.71 36.53
N LEU A 53 13.24 11.64 37.46
CA LEU A 53 14.55 12.24 37.72
C LEU A 53 15.28 11.58 38.91
N GLY A 54 14.71 10.52 39.50
CA GLY A 54 15.29 9.79 40.64
C GLY A 54 15.27 10.55 41.96
N GLY A 55 14.41 11.56 42.10
CA GLY A 55 14.27 12.37 43.32
C GLY A 55 13.20 11.83 44.29
N THR A 56 13.34 12.11 45.58
CA THR A 56 12.32 11.81 46.61
C THR A 56 11.26 12.91 46.69
N ASN A 57 9.98 12.51 46.82
CA ASN A 57 8.81 13.40 46.92
C ASN A 57 9.03 14.56 47.91
N GLY A 58 9.06 15.79 47.38
CA GLY A 58 9.22 17.04 48.15
C GLY A 58 7.89 17.55 48.72
N PRO A 59 7.91 18.64 49.51
CA PRO A 59 6.74 19.15 50.22
C PRO A 59 5.60 19.50 49.25
N LEU A 60 4.37 19.18 49.65
CA LEU A 60 3.14 19.44 48.89
C LEU A 60 2.84 20.95 48.91
N GLY A 61 3.50 21.71 48.03
CA GLY A 61 3.38 23.16 47.92
C GLY A 61 4.29 23.76 46.85
N TYR A 62 4.25 25.09 46.71
CA TYR A 62 5.20 25.87 45.92
C TYR A 62 6.46 26.12 46.75
N ASP A 63 7.61 25.65 46.28
CA ASP A 63 8.92 25.79 46.93
C ASP A 63 9.90 26.49 45.98
N PRO A 64 9.93 27.83 45.99
CA PRO A 64 10.72 28.62 45.06
C PRO A 64 12.24 28.54 45.28
N ALA A 65 12.71 27.95 46.39
CA ALA A 65 14.12 27.91 46.76
C ALA A 65 14.73 26.50 46.75
N GLY A 66 13.90 25.45 46.79
CA GLY A 66 14.35 24.06 46.74
C GLY A 66 13.92 23.36 45.46
N LEU A 67 12.78 22.69 45.52
CA LEU A 67 12.36 21.76 44.45
C LEU A 67 12.04 22.46 43.13
N ASP A 68 11.29 23.56 43.15
CA ASP A 68 10.90 24.25 41.92
C ASP A 68 12.14 24.89 41.25
N LEU A 69 13.12 25.34 42.03
CA LEU A 69 14.40 25.86 41.51
C LEU A 69 15.30 24.76 40.92
N THR A 70 15.26 23.55 41.50
CA THR A 70 16.01 22.38 40.99
C THR A 70 15.43 21.89 39.66
N LEU A 71 14.10 21.86 39.54
CA LEU A 71 13.40 21.63 38.27
C LEU A 71 13.76 22.74 37.27
N LEU A 72 13.59 24.01 37.63
CA LEU A 72 13.92 25.15 36.77
C LEU A 72 15.38 25.16 36.27
N ASN A 73 16.34 24.70 37.08
CA ASN A 73 17.75 24.63 36.70
C ASN A 73 18.10 23.38 35.86
N ALA A 74 17.41 22.25 36.07
CA ALA A 74 17.57 21.06 35.24
C ALA A 74 16.95 21.23 33.84
N ILE A 75 16.00 22.15 33.72
CA ILE A 75 15.18 22.37 32.52
C ILE A 75 15.56 23.71 31.92
N GLY A 76 16.52 23.71 31.00
CA GLY A 76 16.93 24.91 30.26
C GLY A 76 15.73 25.65 29.66
N SER A 77 15.39 26.82 30.22
CA SER A 77 14.58 27.90 29.63
C SER A 77 13.16 27.64 29.11
N SER A 78 12.56 26.45 29.25
CA SER A 78 11.15 26.23 28.81
C SER A 78 10.36 25.33 29.77
N PRO A 79 9.35 25.88 30.49
CA PRO A 79 8.42 25.09 31.32
C PRO A 79 7.62 24.02 30.54
N ARG A 80 7.61 24.09 29.20
CA ARG A 80 6.96 23.07 28.35
C ARG A 80 7.75 21.77 28.26
N ASP A 81 9.03 21.77 28.66
CA ASP A 81 9.89 20.60 28.55
C ASP A 81 9.75 19.60 29.71
N ILE A 82 9.02 19.96 30.78
CA ILE A 82 8.61 19.03 31.86
C ILE A 82 7.73 17.90 31.31
N MET A 83 6.95 18.15 30.25
CA MET A 83 6.10 17.15 29.60
C MET A 83 6.79 16.42 28.43
N ASN A 84 8.03 16.77 28.09
CA ASN A 84 8.66 16.31 26.84
C ASN A 84 9.68 15.17 27.00
N TYR A 85 9.98 14.73 28.23
CA TYR A 85 10.64 13.44 28.44
C TYR A 85 9.61 12.30 28.29
N GLY A 86 9.11 12.14 27.06
CA GLY A 86 8.27 11.01 26.66
C GLY A 86 6.80 11.34 26.39
N ARG A 87 6.52 11.75 25.13
CA ARG A 87 5.34 11.36 24.34
C ARG A 87 3.98 12.02 24.68
N LEU A 88 3.23 12.31 23.62
CA LEU A 88 1.76 12.38 23.64
C LEU A 88 1.23 11.03 24.19
N ILE A 89 0.85 10.98 25.47
CA ILE A 89 0.05 9.88 26.02
C ILE A 89 -1.40 10.24 25.73
N ASN A 90 -1.92 9.81 24.56
CA ASN A 90 -3.38 9.67 24.44
C ASN A 90 -3.77 8.62 25.48
N GLY A 91 -4.69 8.96 26.38
CA GLY A 91 -4.95 8.22 27.61
C GLY A 91 -5.18 6.71 27.42
N VAL A 92 -4.98 5.95 28.49
CA VAL A 92 -5.46 4.56 28.57
C VAL A 92 -6.98 4.62 28.47
N ILE A 93 -7.53 4.23 27.32
CA ILE A 93 -8.96 4.26 27.02
C ILE A 93 -9.42 2.83 26.78
N GLU A 94 -10.47 2.41 27.49
CA GLU A 94 -11.14 1.15 27.21
C GLU A 94 -11.98 1.31 25.94
N LEU A 95 -11.76 0.40 24.98
CA LEU A 95 -12.46 0.42 23.69
C LEU A 95 -13.74 -0.43 23.77
N PHE A 96 -14.85 0.06 23.22
CA PHE A 96 -16.12 -0.66 23.18
C PHE A 96 -17.02 -0.25 22.00
N GLY A 97 -17.94 -1.14 21.62
CA GLY A 97 -18.86 -0.92 20.50
C GLY A 97 -18.20 -1.11 19.13
N ILE A 98 -18.80 -0.52 18.09
CA ILE A 98 -18.37 -0.68 16.68
C ILE A 98 -18.08 0.65 15.95
N ARG A 99 -18.07 1.76 16.70
CA ARG A 99 -17.90 3.12 16.16
C ARG A 99 -16.76 3.85 16.84
N ARG A 100 -16.81 5.17 16.99
CA ARG A 100 -15.74 5.97 17.61
C ARG A 100 -15.24 5.44 18.96
N ASN A 101 -16.11 4.89 19.80
CA ASN A 101 -15.73 4.33 21.10
C ASN A 101 -14.87 3.07 20.99
N ALA A 102 -14.77 2.46 19.80
CA ALA A 102 -13.87 1.36 19.50
C ALA A 102 -12.50 1.83 18.95
N VAL A 103 -12.21 3.15 19.03
CA VAL A 103 -10.99 3.78 18.52
C VAL A 103 -10.28 4.56 19.62
N ALA A 104 -8.98 4.33 19.83
CA ALA A 104 -8.20 5.14 20.78
C ALA A 104 -7.82 6.52 20.21
N ARG A 105 -7.47 6.60 18.92
CA ARG A 105 -7.18 7.85 18.19
C ARG A 105 -7.83 7.86 16.79
N SER A 106 -8.54 8.94 16.44
CA SER A 106 -9.10 9.13 15.09
C SER A 106 -8.57 10.40 14.42
N SER A 107 -8.00 10.27 13.22
CA SER A 107 -7.58 11.38 12.35
C SER A 107 -8.39 11.35 11.05
N ILE A 108 -9.26 12.36 10.85
CA ILE A 108 -10.18 12.42 9.71
C ILE A 108 -9.99 13.75 8.97
N ALA A 109 -9.75 13.68 7.66
CA ALA A 109 -9.58 14.85 6.79
C ALA A 109 -10.53 14.80 5.58
N ASN A 110 -10.88 15.98 5.04
CA ASN A 110 -11.68 16.17 3.82
C ASN A 110 -13.04 15.42 3.83
N SER A 111 -13.66 15.29 5.01
CA SER A 111 -14.94 14.62 5.19
C SER A 111 -16.04 15.63 5.53
N SER A 112 -17.23 15.43 4.96
CA SER A 112 -18.40 16.28 5.15
C SER A 112 -19.61 15.46 5.61
N GLY A 113 -20.44 16.02 6.48
CA GLY A 113 -21.71 15.43 6.93
C GLY A 113 -21.81 15.20 8.44
N VAL A 114 -22.95 14.69 8.89
CA VAL A 114 -23.27 14.52 10.33
C VAL A 114 -22.47 13.41 11.03
N ASN A 115 -21.86 12.49 10.27
CA ASN A 115 -21.17 11.32 10.81
C ASN A 115 -19.63 11.45 10.84
N ILE A 116 -19.07 12.63 10.56
CA ILE A 116 -17.60 12.85 10.52
C ILE A 116 -16.92 12.58 11.87
N TRP A 117 -17.67 12.70 12.98
CA TRP A 117 -17.19 12.45 14.34
C TRP A 117 -17.58 11.06 14.86
N ASN A 118 -18.11 10.18 14.01
CA ASN A 118 -18.61 8.87 14.38
C ASN A 118 -18.20 7.79 13.36
N PRO A 119 -16.88 7.59 13.12
CA PRO A 119 -16.40 6.60 12.17
C PRO A 119 -16.92 5.21 12.56
N GLN A 120 -17.31 4.45 11.55
CA GLN A 120 -17.64 3.04 11.71
C GLN A 120 -16.36 2.22 11.62
N VAL A 121 -16.07 1.43 12.65
CA VAL A 121 -14.85 0.62 12.77
C VAL A 121 -15.10 -0.79 12.24
N ALA A 122 -16.19 -1.43 12.67
CA ALA A 122 -16.59 -2.73 12.14
C ALA A 122 -17.42 -2.57 10.87
N GLY A 123 -17.06 -3.26 9.78
CA GLY A 123 -17.70 -3.19 8.45
C GLY A 123 -19.13 -3.75 8.34
N VAL A 124 -19.84 -3.89 9.46
CA VAL A 124 -21.20 -4.48 9.54
C VAL A 124 -22.28 -3.41 9.69
N ALA A 125 -23.31 -3.46 8.85
CA ALA A 125 -24.33 -2.40 8.80
C ALA A 125 -25.44 -2.54 9.86
N ASP A 126 -25.63 -3.74 10.42
CA ASP A 126 -26.69 -4.06 11.38
C ASP A 126 -26.32 -5.26 12.28
N VAL A 127 -27.20 -5.57 13.23
CA VAL A 127 -27.02 -6.64 14.22
C VAL A 127 -27.02 -8.04 13.57
N LEU A 128 -27.76 -8.24 12.48
CA LEU A 128 -27.78 -9.53 11.79
C LEU A 128 -26.44 -9.77 11.07
N ALA A 129 -25.90 -8.75 10.41
CA ALA A 129 -24.56 -8.78 9.84
C ALA A 129 -23.48 -8.99 10.92
N LEU A 130 -23.61 -8.34 12.08
CA LEU A 130 -22.72 -8.57 13.22
C LEU A 130 -22.79 -10.01 13.73
N SER A 131 -23.98 -10.62 13.77
CA SER A 131 -24.15 -12.03 14.20
C SER A 131 -23.48 -13.03 13.27
N THR A 132 -23.38 -12.69 11.98
CA THR A 132 -22.64 -13.50 10.98
C THR A 132 -21.14 -13.23 11.06
N TYR A 133 -20.74 -11.99 11.32
CA TYR A 133 -19.35 -11.59 11.49
C TYR A 133 -18.72 -12.17 12.76
N ALA A 134 -19.52 -12.32 13.83
CA ALA A 134 -19.17 -12.96 15.10
C ALA A 134 -17.88 -12.42 15.77
N SER A 135 -17.50 -11.18 15.47
CA SER A 135 -16.34 -10.49 16.02
C SER A 135 -16.64 -9.00 16.26
N ALA A 136 -15.86 -8.36 17.14
CA ALA A 136 -15.87 -6.92 17.33
C ALA A 136 -14.51 -6.36 16.96
N ASP A 137 -14.48 -5.33 16.12
CA ASP A 137 -13.24 -4.67 15.71
C ASP A 137 -12.95 -3.48 16.63
N GLN A 138 -11.73 -3.44 17.16
CA GLN A 138 -11.22 -2.36 17.99
C GLN A 138 -9.84 -1.97 17.51
N VAL A 139 -9.59 -0.66 17.37
CA VAL A 139 -8.37 -0.16 16.73
C VAL A 139 -7.73 0.95 17.56
N ASN A 140 -6.40 0.96 17.60
CA ASN A 140 -5.68 2.03 18.27
C ASN A 140 -5.71 3.34 17.46
N ASP A 141 -5.60 3.25 16.13
CA ASP A 141 -5.57 4.40 15.25
C ASP A 141 -6.51 4.20 14.07
N PHE A 142 -7.37 5.18 13.83
CA PHE A 142 -8.24 5.26 12.65
C PHE A 142 -7.86 6.49 11.84
N VAL A 143 -7.38 6.27 10.62
CA VAL A 143 -6.96 7.36 9.72
C VAL A 143 -7.81 7.31 8.46
N MET A 144 -8.48 8.41 8.14
CA MET A 144 -9.31 8.54 6.95
C MET A 144 -9.09 9.88 6.28
N ILE A 145 -8.96 9.84 4.96
CA ILE A 145 -9.10 11.01 4.10
C ILE A 145 -10.05 10.65 2.96
N SER A 146 -11.02 11.51 2.70
CA SER A 146 -11.95 11.35 1.59
C SER A 146 -11.66 12.38 0.51
N SER A 147 -12.01 12.08 -0.74
CA SER A 147 -12.19 13.14 -1.73
C SER A 147 -13.48 13.90 -1.40
N SER A 148 -13.43 15.23 -1.43
CA SER A 148 -14.62 16.06 -1.28
C SER A 148 -15.23 16.36 -2.66
N ALA A 149 -16.55 16.57 -2.72
CA ALA A 149 -17.14 17.13 -3.93
C ALA A 149 -16.56 18.52 -4.20
N ALA A 150 -16.23 18.82 -5.46
CA ALA A 150 -15.74 20.13 -5.83
C ALA A 150 -16.83 21.18 -5.58
N ASN A 151 -16.45 22.30 -4.98
CA ASN A 151 -17.31 23.47 -4.91
C ASN A 151 -17.49 24.05 -6.32
N PRO A 152 -18.61 24.75 -6.59
CA PRO A 152 -18.83 25.39 -7.89
C PRO A 152 -17.69 26.33 -8.30
N TRP A 153 -17.07 27.03 -7.34
CA TRP A 153 -15.94 27.94 -7.58
C TRP A 153 -14.60 27.24 -7.83
N GLU A 154 -14.49 25.94 -7.54
CA GLU A 154 -13.24 25.16 -7.72
C GLU A 154 -13.09 24.61 -9.15
N THR A 155 -14.15 24.58 -9.95
CA THR A 155 -14.11 23.94 -11.27
C THR A 155 -14.75 24.79 -12.36
N GLY A 156 -14.25 24.64 -13.59
CA GLY A 156 -14.86 25.24 -14.78
C GLY A 156 -14.91 26.77 -14.77
N GLN A 157 -13.98 27.43 -14.09
CA GLN A 157 -13.99 28.88 -13.93
C GLN A 157 -13.52 29.56 -15.20
N SER A 158 -14.35 30.45 -15.74
CA SER A 158 -13.94 31.33 -16.84
C SER A 158 -13.15 32.50 -16.26
N VAL A 159 -11.90 32.64 -16.69
CA VAL A 159 -10.97 33.69 -16.24
C VAL A 159 -10.21 34.25 -17.44
N VAL A 160 -9.64 35.44 -17.27
CA VAL A 160 -8.71 36.01 -18.25
C VAL A 160 -7.28 35.67 -17.82
N PHE A 161 -6.63 34.79 -18.55
CA PHE A 161 -5.25 34.40 -18.26
C PHE A 161 -4.25 35.49 -18.65
N SER A 162 -3.21 35.62 -17.84
CA SER A 162 -1.99 36.37 -18.13
C SER A 162 -0.78 35.46 -17.93
N SER A 163 0.41 35.90 -18.37
CA SER A 163 1.64 35.12 -18.21
C SER A 163 2.01 34.86 -16.75
N ASP A 164 1.59 35.75 -15.85
CA ASP A 164 1.87 35.72 -14.42
C ASP A 164 0.69 35.24 -13.56
N GLY A 165 -0.45 34.87 -14.16
CA GLY A 165 -1.61 34.39 -13.44
C GLY A 165 -2.92 34.55 -14.19
N PHE A 166 -3.94 35.09 -13.52
CA PHE A 166 -5.26 35.29 -14.12
C PHE A 166 -6.05 36.40 -13.42
N VAL A 167 -7.08 36.90 -14.10
CA VAL A 167 -8.06 37.84 -13.56
C VAL A 167 -9.43 37.18 -13.60
N SER A 168 -10.17 37.27 -12.49
CA SER A 168 -11.55 36.79 -12.41
C SER A 168 -12.46 37.87 -11.86
N THR A 169 -13.70 37.90 -12.35
CA THR A 169 -14.79 38.68 -11.75
C THR A 169 -15.67 37.84 -10.83
N ASN A 170 -15.39 36.53 -10.70
CA ASN A 170 -16.16 35.65 -9.83
C ASN A 170 -15.75 35.88 -8.37
N THR A 171 -16.61 36.54 -7.61
CA THR A 171 -16.40 36.84 -6.19
C THR A 171 -16.31 35.60 -5.32
N GLU A 172 -17.02 34.52 -5.65
CA GLU A 172 -16.94 33.25 -4.91
C GLU A 172 -15.57 32.61 -5.07
N LEU A 173 -15.02 32.62 -6.29
CA LEU A 173 -13.65 32.17 -6.55
C LEU A 173 -12.64 33.02 -5.77
N LEU A 174 -12.73 34.34 -5.88
CA LEU A 174 -11.77 35.26 -5.22
C LEU A 174 -11.82 35.18 -3.69
N THR A 175 -12.95 34.79 -3.11
CA THR A 175 -13.10 34.59 -1.67
C THR A 175 -12.69 33.17 -1.23
N GLY A 176 -12.92 32.17 -2.10
CA GLY A 176 -12.63 30.76 -1.81
C GLY A 176 -11.16 30.37 -2.01
N ILE A 177 -10.50 30.93 -3.04
CA ILE A 177 -9.11 30.66 -3.36
C ILE A 177 -8.17 31.27 -2.31
N LYS A 178 -7.06 30.59 -2.02
CA LYS A 178 -6.08 31.01 -1.01
C LYS A 178 -4.67 31.08 -1.61
N ILE A 179 -3.82 31.89 -1.00
CA ILE A 179 -2.38 31.83 -1.28
C ILE A 179 -1.88 30.41 -0.96
N GLY A 180 -1.08 29.85 -1.86
CA GLY A 180 -0.62 28.46 -1.83
C GLY A 180 -1.56 27.46 -2.51
N SER A 181 -2.76 27.86 -2.95
CA SER A 181 -3.64 26.99 -3.73
C SER A 181 -2.98 26.58 -5.05
N ILE A 182 -3.08 25.30 -5.39
CA ILE A 182 -2.72 24.80 -6.72
C ILE A 182 -3.85 25.14 -7.68
N VAL A 183 -3.52 25.61 -8.87
CA VAL A 183 -4.48 25.83 -9.95
C VAL A 183 -4.02 25.11 -11.21
N LYS A 184 -4.97 24.68 -12.04
CA LYS A 184 -4.67 24.12 -13.36
C LYS A 184 -5.69 24.54 -14.41
N THR A 185 -5.33 24.43 -15.68
CA THR A 185 -6.30 24.53 -16.78
C THR A 185 -6.91 23.18 -17.13
N ASN A 186 -8.07 23.20 -17.80
CA ASN A 186 -8.80 22.03 -18.28
C ASN A 186 -8.35 21.51 -19.66
N GLU A 187 -7.25 22.03 -20.19
CA GLU A 187 -6.69 21.63 -21.48
C GLU A 187 -6.16 20.18 -21.44
N SER A 188 -6.03 19.54 -22.60
CA SER A 188 -5.45 18.18 -22.69
C SER A 188 -4.02 18.11 -22.16
N THR A 189 -3.27 19.21 -22.25
CA THR A 189 -1.99 19.39 -21.56
C THR A 189 -2.14 20.57 -20.60
N PRO A 190 -2.47 20.32 -19.33
CA PRO A 190 -2.81 21.38 -18.40
C PRO A 190 -1.60 22.24 -18.05
N SER A 191 -1.84 23.55 -17.99
CA SER A 191 -0.93 24.52 -17.37
C SER A 191 -1.18 24.57 -15.88
N TRP A 192 -0.12 24.56 -15.07
CA TRP A 192 -0.19 24.52 -13.61
C TRP A 192 0.36 25.79 -12.98
N GLY A 193 -0.20 26.18 -11.84
CA GLY A 193 0.26 27.33 -11.08
C GLY A 193 0.09 27.12 -9.57
N ILE A 194 0.82 27.91 -8.80
CA ILE A 194 0.65 28.03 -7.34
C ILE A 194 0.30 29.48 -7.07
N VAL A 195 -0.82 29.76 -6.40
CA VAL A 195 -1.24 31.12 -6.09
C VAL A 195 -0.26 31.77 -5.11
N ASP A 196 0.21 32.96 -5.44
CA ASP A 196 1.17 33.75 -4.64
C ASP A 196 0.53 35.00 -4.04
N ALA A 197 -0.32 35.69 -4.80
CA ALA A 197 -1.10 36.82 -4.28
C ALA A 197 -2.51 36.89 -4.90
N ILE A 198 -3.43 37.48 -4.14
CA ILE A 198 -4.83 37.69 -4.53
C ILE A 198 -5.17 39.16 -4.25
N ASN A 199 -5.55 39.90 -5.29
CA ASN A 199 -6.08 41.25 -5.16
C ASN A 199 -7.59 41.19 -5.44
N THR A 200 -8.39 41.25 -4.37
CA THR A 200 -9.85 41.13 -4.45
C THR A 200 -10.53 42.37 -5.05
N GLU A 201 -9.90 43.54 -4.99
CA GLU A 201 -10.43 44.79 -5.58
C GLU A 201 -10.36 44.79 -7.10
N THR A 202 -9.28 44.23 -7.65
CA THR A 202 -9.04 44.15 -9.12
C THR A 202 -9.39 42.78 -9.71
N GLY A 203 -9.59 41.78 -8.86
CA GLY A 203 -9.79 40.38 -9.27
C GLY A 203 -8.54 39.68 -9.77
N LYS A 204 -7.35 40.31 -9.67
CA LYS A 204 -6.09 39.74 -10.13
C LYS A 204 -5.54 38.72 -9.13
N VAL A 205 -5.18 37.54 -9.65
CA VAL A 205 -4.45 36.49 -8.94
C VAL A 205 -3.10 36.30 -9.63
N THR A 206 -2.01 36.38 -8.89
CA THR A 206 -0.64 36.14 -9.39
C THR A 206 -0.12 34.80 -8.89
N LEU A 207 0.73 34.17 -9.70
CA LEU A 207 1.33 32.88 -9.41
C LEU A 207 2.75 32.99 -8.89
N LEU A 208 3.18 31.97 -8.14
CA LEU A 208 4.53 31.85 -7.61
C LEU A 208 5.52 31.78 -8.75
N GLY A 209 6.56 32.63 -8.69
CA GLY A 209 7.53 32.78 -9.78
C GLY A 209 6.97 33.48 -11.02
N SER A 210 5.72 34.00 -10.98
CA SER A 210 5.05 34.71 -12.07
C SER A 210 5.01 33.91 -13.39
N ILE A 211 4.80 32.60 -13.28
CA ILE A 211 4.76 31.68 -14.42
C ILE A 211 3.63 30.66 -14.28
N TRP A 212 3.10 30.23 -15.42
CA TRP A 212 2.42 28.94 -15.54
C TRP A 212 3.42 27.88 -15.99
N GLY A 213 3.38 26.71 -15.37
CA GLY A 213 4.22 25.58 -15.71
C GLY A 213 3.49 24.53 -16.55
N GLN A 214 4.10 24.12 -17.65
CA GLN A 214 3.67 22.98 -18.46
C GLN A 214 4.91 22.19 -18.89
N ALA A 215 5.07 20.95 -18.43
CA ALA A 215 6.14 20.01 -18.80
C ALA A 215 7.51 20.66 -19.15
N GLY A 216 8.13 21.34 -18.19
CA GLY A 216 9.46 21.96 -18.35
C GLY A 216 9.47 23.32 -19.06
N LEU A 217 8.31 23.86 -19.42
CA LEU A 217 8.15 25.16 -20.09
C LEU A 217 7.33 26.11 -19.22
N ALA A 218 7.67 27.40 -19.30
CA ALA A 218 6.81 28.49 -18.86
C ALA A 218 5.88 28.87 -20.01
N VAL A 219 4.57 28.86 -19.76
CA VAL A 219 3.56 29.12 -20.79
C VAL A 219 2.58 30.19 -20.33
N THR A 220 1.75 30.70 -21.23
CA THR A 220 0.50 31.38 -20.88
C THR A 220 -0.64 30.49 -21.37
N PRO A 221 -1.62 30.14 -20.52
CA PRO A 221 -2.71 29.26 -20.93
C PRO A 221 -3.49 29.83 -22.13
N ALA A 222 -4.08 28.95 -22.93
CA ALA A 222 -4.80 29.39 -24.13
C ALA A 222 -6.06 30.19 -23.76
N SER A 223 -6.42 31.14 -24.63
CA SER A 223 -7.68 31.86 -24.49
C SER A 223 -8.85 30.90 -24.68
N GLY A 224 -9.81 30.94 -23.73
CA GLY A 224 -10.98 30.06 -23.73
C GLY A 224 -10.85 28.82 -22.85
N SER A 225 -9.65 28.53 -22.32
CA SER A 225 -9.45 27.47 -21.33
C SER A 225 -10.18 27.81 -20.01
N LEU A 226 -10.57 26.79 -19.26
CA LEU A 226 -11.20 26.95 -17.95
C LEU A 226 -10.20 26.65 -16.86
N LEU A 227 -10.30 27.42 -15.78
CA LEU A 227 -9.51 27.27 -14.58
C LEU A 227 -10.18 26.28 -13.63
N GLU A 228 -9.39 25.36 -13.12
CA GLU A 228 -9.69 24.54 -11.96
C GLU A 228 -8.80 24.99 -10.80
N CYS A 229 -9.40 25.16 -9.63
CA CYS A 229 -8.73 25.58 -8.41
C CYS A 229 -8.74 24.46 -7.39
N ASN A 230 -7.60 24.29 -6.72
CA ASN A 230 -7.36 23.29 -5.69
C ASN A 230 -7.74 21.85 -6.09
N PRO A 231 -7.30 21.34 -7.26
CA PRO A 231 -7.73 20.03 -7.73
C PRO A 231 -7.22 18.89 -6.83
N GLN A 232 -8.12 17.99 -6.41
CA GLN A 232 -7.78 16.79 -5.63
C GLN A 232 -7.43 15.61 -6.55
N THR A 233 -6.21 15.61 -7.11
CA THR A 233 -5.77 14.56 -8.07
C THR A 233 -5.20 13.31 -7.40
N LYS A 234 -4.66 13.43 -6.20
CA LYS A 234 -4.12 12.32 -5.41
C LYS A 234 -4.24 12.61 -3.92
N ILE A 235 -4.68 11.63 -3.15
CA ILE A 235 -4.80 11.70 -1.69
C ILE A 235 -3.98 10.58 -1.03
N TRP A 236 -3.40 10.89 0.12
CA TRP A 236 -2.63 9.95 0.92
C TRP A 236 -3.27 9.85 2.30
N ALA A 237 -3.76 8.66 2.67
CA ALA A 237 -4.24 8.44 4.04
C ALA A 237 -3.09 8.53 5.05
N ALA A 238 -1.90 8.05 4.68
CA ALA A 238 -0.68 8.26 5.42
C ALA A 238 0.51 8.39 4.44
N ASN A 239 1.43 9.30 4.72
CA ASN A 239 2.72 9.41 4.03
C ASN A 239 3.82 9.57 5.08
N LYS A 240 4.74 8.59 5.14
CA LYS A 240 5.80 8.52 6.15
C LYS A 240 7.15 8.65 5.44
N VAL A 241 7.96 9.61 5.89
CA VAL A 241 9.28 9.89 5.32
C VAL A 241 10.31 9.89 6.45
N LEU A 242 11.35 9.07 6.29
CA LEU A 242 12.55 9.08 7.13
C LEU A 242 13.71 9.63 6.32
N GLN A 243 14.44 10.59 6.87
CA GLN A 243 15.64 11.16 6.24
C GLN A 243 16.86 10.97 7.14
N LEU A 244 17.89 10.33 6.60
CA LEU A 244 19.22 10.30 7.19
C LEU A 244 20.10 11.31 6.43
N ILE A 245 20.65 12.28 7.16
CA ILE A 245 21.53 13.30 6.58
C ILE A 245 22.99 12.89 6.69
N SER A 246 23.82 13.35 5.75
CA SER A 246 25.28 13.14 5.82
C SER A 246 25.85 13.77 7.10
N GLY A 247 26.68 13.02 7.83
CA GLY A 247 27.21 13.44 9.13
C GLY A 247 26.19 13.44 10.28
N GLY A 248 24.96 12.95 10.04
CA GLY A 248 23.95 12.78 11.07
C GLY A 248 24.39 11.76 12.13
N ARG A 249 23.91 11.93 13.37
CA ARG A 249 24.25 11.03 14.49
C ARG A 249 23.66 9.62 14.31
N ALA A 250 22.50 9.51 13.68
CA ALA A 250 21.88 8.23 13.35
C ALA A 250 22.35 7.75 11.98
N THR A 251 22.83 6.51 11.91
CA THR A 251 23.35 5.88 10.68
C THR A 251 22.42 4.81 10.10
N ALA A 252 21.30 4.55 10.78
CA ALA A 252 20.28 3.59 10.38
C ALA A 252 18.90 4.09 10.80
N GLY A 253 17.86 3.55 10.18
CA GLY A 253 16.50 3.73 10.67
C GLY A 253 15.48 2.88 9.93
N ALA A 254 14.30 2.78 10.53
CA ALA A 254 13.12 2.12 10.00
C ALA A 254 12.00 3.15 9.84
N ILE A 255 11.26 3.09 8.74
CA ILE A 255 10.09 3.95 8.52
C ILE A 255 8.94 3.49 9.41
N GLU A 256 8.80 2.18 9.57
CA GLU A 256 7.75 1.55 10.38
C GLU A 256 8.17 0.13 10.81
N GLU A 257 7.75 -0.26 12.01
CA GLU A 257 7.90 -1.60 12.58
C GLU A 257 6.58 -1.96 13.28
N TRP A 258 6.07 -3.16 13.03
CA TRP A 258 4.80 -3.66 13.58
C TRP A 258 5.09 -4.89 14.44
N ASP A 259 5.13 -4.68 15.75
CA ASP A 259 5.41 -5.74 16.72
C ASP A 259 4.14 -6.37 17.27
N TYR A 260 4.24 -7.65 17.61
CA TYR A 260 3.16 -8.37 18.29
C TYR A 260 3.71 -9.39 19.29
N VAL A 261 3.02 -9.53 20.42
CA VAL A 261 3.32 -10.51 21.47
C VAL A 261 2.09 -11.38 21.70
N ASN A 262 2.13 -12.64 21.27
CA ASN A 262 1.06 -13.60 21.54
C ASN A 262 1.32 -14.38 22.83
N GLN A 263 0.53 -14.15 23.88
CA GLN A 263 0.60 -14.90 25.14
C GLN A 263 -0.59 -15.82 25.39
N THR A 264 -1.47 -16.01 24.39
CA THR A 264 -2.74 -16.76 24.55
C THR A 264 -2.57 -18.28 24.60
N GLY A 265 -1.34 -18.81 24.46
CA GLY A 265 -1.06 -20.24 24.53
C GLY A 265 -1.57 -21.08 23.35
N SER A 266 -2.25 -20.47 22.37
CA SER A 266 -2.75 -21.12 21.15
C SER A 266 -2.46 -20.25 19.92
N THR A 267 -2.54 -20.85 18.73
CA THR A 267 -2.49 -20.10 17.47
C THR A 267 -3.77 -19.29 17.32
N ALA A 268 -3.78 -18.07 17.86
CA ALA A 268 -4.80 -17.08 17.59
C ALA A 268 -4.74 -16.66 16.10
N ASN A 269 -5.89 -16.30 15.51
CA ASN A 269 -5.94 -15.72 14.17
C ASN A 269 -5.40 -14.29 14.23
N THR A 270 -4.10 -14.13 13.95
CA THR A 270 -3.39 -12.85 14.05
C THR A 270 -2.87 -12.43 12.69
N ILE A 271 -3.21 -11.21 12.27
CA ILE A 271 -2.81 -10.64 10.98
C ILE A 271 -1.92 -9.42 11.26
N GLY A 272 -0.73 -9.39 10.66
CA GLY A 272 0.20 -8.25 10.83
C GLY A 272 -0.19 -7.03 10.00
N HIS A 273 -0.48 -7.24 8.70
CA HIS A 273 -0.94 -6.19 7.79
C HIS A 273 -1.99 -6.78 6.85
N ASP A 274 -3.18 -6.17 6.81
CA ASP A 274 -4.32 -6.60 5.99
C ASP A 274 -4.70 -5.52 4.99
N LEU A 275 -4.84 -5.90 3.72
CA LEU A 275 -5.12 -5.02 2.59
C LEU A 275 -6.36 -5.51 1.87
N VAL A 276 -7.48 -4.81 2.02
CA VAL A 276 -8.80 -5.27 1.54
C VAL A 276 -9.48 -4.21 0.69
N ASN A 277 -9.89 -4.58 -0.53
CA ASN A 277 -10.87 -3.80 -1.28
C ASN A 277 -12.27 -4.13 -0.75
N LEU A 278 -12.93 -3.16 -0.12
CA LEU A 278 -14.19 -3.38 0.59
C LEU A 278 -15.36 -3.60 -0.38
N LYS A 279 -16.37 -4.36 0.06
CA LYS A 279 -17.53 -4.75 -0.77
C LYS A 279 -18.33 -3.59 -1.36
N GLN A 280 -18.28 -2.40 -0.76
CA GLN A 280 -18.97 -1.21 -1.25
C GLN A 280 -18.23 -0.47 -2.37
N SER A 281 -17.02 -0.90 -2.72
CA SER A 281 -16.28 -0.36 -3.86
C SER A 281 -16.98 -0.73 -5.17
N ASN A 282 -17.19 0.26 -6.03
CA ASN A 282 -17.79 0.06 -7.36
C ASN A 282 -16.73 -0.17 -8.46
N SER A 283 -15.48 -0.35 -8.10
CA SER A 283 -14.35 -0.48 -9.02
C SER A 283 -13.22 -1.29 -8.40
N ASP A 284 -12.42 -1.92 -9.25
CA ASP A 284 -11.22 -2.64 -8.85
C ASP A 284 -10.08 -1.68 -8.48
N CYS A 285 -9.17 -2.15 -7.63
CA CYS A 285 -7.91 -1.47 -7.34
C CYS A 285 -6.81 -2.01 -8.25
N ASP A 286 -5.89 -1.15 -8.68
CA ASP A 286 -4.80 -1.51 -9.59
C ASP A 286 -3.70 -2.35 -8.91
N THR A 287 -3.05 -1.81 -7.88
CA THR A 287 -1.91 -2.46 -7.19
C THR A 287 -2.07 -2.44 -5.67
N GLY A 288 -2.07 -3.61 -5.02
CA GLY A 288 -2.22 -3.72 -3.56
C GLY A 288 -0.95 -3.42 -2.76
N TYR A 289 0.22 -3.76 -3.28
CA TYR A 289 1.52 -3.49 -2.64
C TYR A 289 2.58 -3.16 -3.71
N VAL A 290 3.32 -2.07 -3.51
CA VAL A 290 4.34 -1.60 -4.46
C VAL A 290 5.62 -1.21 -3.73
N VAL A 291 6.75 -1.73 -4.23
CA VAL A 291 8.11 -1.33 -3.81
C VAL A 291 8.86 -0.88 -5.04
N ARG A 292 9.38 0.34 -5.01
CA ARG A 292 10.01 0.97 -6.16
C ARG A 292 11.22 1.80 -5.77
N GLY A 293 12.21 1.83 -6.67
CA GLY A 293 13.32 2.78 -6.63
C GLY A 293 12.95 4.13 -7.24
N SER A 294 13.91 5.04 -7.25
CA SER A 294 13.84 6.35 -7.90
C SER A 294 14.98 6.50 -8.90
N GLU A 295 14.72 7.24 -9.99
CA GLU A 295 15.74 7.70 -10.93
C GLU A 295 15.96 9.20 -10.73
N ASP A 296 17.21 9.66 -10.75
CA ASP A 296 17.54 11.09 -10.59
C ASP A 296 17.43 11.91 -11.89
N GLY A 297 16.76 11.38 -12.92
CA GLY A 297 16.59 12.02 -14.23
C GLY A 297 17.86 12.05 -15.10
N SER A 298 19.00 11.58 -14.59
CA SER A 298 20.25 11.43 -15.34
C SER A 298 20.60 9.97 -15.64
N GLY A 299 19.62 9.06 -15.50
CA GLY A 299 19.84 7.62 -15.65
C GLY A 299 20.49 6.95 -14.44
N ASN A 300 20.72 7.66 -13.31
CA ASN A 300 21.17 7.01 -12.10
C ASN A 300 19.98 6.53 -11.27
N TYR A 301 19.95 5.23 -11.03
CA TYR A 301 18.90 4.59 -10.25
C TYR A 301 19.36 4.41 -8.80
N ARG A 302 18.49 4.80 -7.87
CA ARG A 302 18.57 4.43 -6.46
C ARG A 302 17.44 3.48 -6.17
N GLY A 303 17.76 2.30 -5.64
CA GLY A 303 16.78 1.24 -5.43
C GLY A 303 16.97 0.51 -4.13
N TRP A 304 16.04 -0.38 -3.86
CA TRP A 304 16.12 -1.32 -2.75
C TRP A 304 17.03 -2.48 -3.13
N LEU A 305 18.01 -2.80 -2.29
CA LEU A 305 18.82 -4.02 -2.46
C LEU A 305 17.98 -5.29 -2.30
N THR A 306 16.88 -5.19 -1.56
CA THR A 306 15.90 -6.26 -1.38
C THR A 306 14.53 -5.62 -1.32
N GLY A 307 13.67 -5.93 -2.30
CA GLY A 307 12.30 -5.40 -2.35
C GLY A 307 11.35 -6.05 -1.35
N PHE A 308 11.51 -7.35 -1.11
CA PHE A 308 10.74 -8.12 -0.13
C PHE A 308 11.63 -9.20 0.50
N SER A 309 11.52 -9.39 1.82
CA SER A 309 12.29 -10.40 2.56
C SER A 309 11.43 -11.01 3.67
N ALA A 310 11.10 -12.29 3.54
CA ALA A 310 10.45 -13.08 4.59
C ALA A 310 11.48 -14.02 5.25
N ARG A 311 11.56 -14.01 6.59
CA ARG A 311 12.56 -14.79 7.37
C ARG A 311 11.89 -15.46 8.57
N LEU A 312 12.44 -16.61 8.99
CA LEU A 312 12.00 -17.35 10.20
C LEU A 312 10.50 -17.71 10.24
N PHE A 313 9.86 -17.88 9.09
CA PHE A 313 8.49 -18.37 9.01
C PHE A 313 8.44 -19.90 9.20
N LYS A 314 7.31 -20.41 9.73
CA LYS A 314 7.15 -21.85 10.01
C LYS A 314 6.67 -22.67 8.81
N ASN A 315 5.74 -22.12 8.02
CA ASN A 315 5.08 -22.84 6.93
C ASN A 315 5.46 -22.25 5.56
N TYR A 316 5.02 -21.01 5.28
CA TYR A 316 5.19 -20.37 3.98
C TYR A 316 5.63 -18.91 4.14
N GLY A 317 6.64 -18.48 3.38
CA GLY A 317 7.04 -17.07 3.29
C GLY A 317 6.18 -16.27 2.29
N PHE A 318 5.59 -16.96 1.31
CA PHE A 318 4.62 -16.45 0.36
C PHE A 318 3.63 -17.56 0.03
N SER A 319 2.33 -17.25 -0.01
CA SER A 319 1.27 -18.22 -0.29
C SER A 319 0.15 -17.56 -1.08
N THR A 320 -0.25 -18.17 -2.19
CA THR A 320 -1.50 -17.86 -2.90
C THR A 320 -2.54 -18.92 -2.56
N ILE A 321 -3.79 -18.53 -2.32
CA ILE A 321 -4.85 -19.43 -1.87
C ILE A 321 -6.10 -19.16 -2.71
N GLN A 322 -6.74 -20.22 -3.19
CA GLN A 322 -8.00 -20.12 -3.93
C GLN A 322 -9.13 -19.68 -2.99
N SER A 323 -9.80 -18.57 -3.31
CA SER A 323 -10.87 -18.00 -2.47
C SER A 323 -12.20 -17.73 -3.18
N GLY A 324 -12.32 -17.97 -4.49
CA GLY A 324 -13.56 -17.66 -5.20
C GLY A 324 -13.55 -17.99 -6.70
N PRO A 325 -14.56 -17.54 -7.45
CA PRO A 325 -14.73 -17.83 -8.88
C PRO A 325 -13.81 -16.99 -9.79
N GLN A 326 -13.09 -16.00 -9.24
CA GLN A 326 -12.22 -15.14 -10.02
C GLN A 326 -10.98 -15.90 -10.48
N GLN A 327 -10.66 -15.79 -11.76
CA GLN A 327 -9.51 -16.45 -12.37
C GLN A 327 -8.37 -15.44 -12.56
N ALA A 328 -7.29 -15.61 -11.81
CA ALA A 328 -6.06 -14.86 -12.05
C ALA A 328 -5.41 -15.29 -13.37
N PHE A 329 -4.76 -14.36 -14.07
CA PHE A 329 -3.95 -14.68 -15.25
C PHE A 329 -2.72 -15.52 -14.88
N ALA A 330 -2.04 -15.15 -13.79
CA ALA A 330 -0.91 -15.89 -13.21
C ALA A 330 -0.75 -15.56 -11.71
N ASP A 331 -0.32 -16.53 -10.92
CA ASP A 331 0.04 -16.32 -9.50
C ASP A 331 1.41 -15.66 -9.34
N TYR A 332 2.30 -15.86 -10.32
CA TYR A 332 3.60 -15.21 -10.42
C TYR A 332 3.84 -14.77 -11.86
N TYR A 333 4.13 -13.48 -12.04
CA TYR A 333 4.52 -12.89 -13.31
C TYR A 333 5.81 -12.10 -13.13
N SER A 334 6.79 -12.36 -13.99
CA SER A 334 8.04 -11.62 -14.01
C SER A 334 8.34 -11.16 -15.43
N ALA A 335 8.43 -9.84 -15.59
CA ALA A 335 8.93 -9.18 -16.81
C ALA A 335 10.31 -8.55 -16.57
N ALA A 336 11.05 -9.02 -15.56
CA ALA A 336 12.32 -8.44 -15.17
C ALA A 336 13.46 -8.83 -16.13
N SER A 337 14.42 -7.93 -16.32
CA SER A 337 15.69 -8.21 -17.02
C SER A 337 16.74 -8.86 -16.11
N SER A 338 16.31 -9.67 -15.12
CA SER A 338 17.23 -10.30 -14.18
C SER A 338 17.98 -11.47 -14.83
N GLN A 339 19.20 -11.73 -14.37
CA GLN A 339 19.96 -12.92 -14.79
C GLN A 339 19.25 -14.22 -14.41
N PHE A 340 18.55 -14.22 -13.27
CA PHE A 340 17.78 -15.35 -12.76
C PHE A 340 16.40 -14.87 -12.30
N SER A 341 15.33 -15.55 -12.71
CA SER A 341 13.97 -15.30 -12.20
C SER A 341 13.71 -16.04 -10.89
N PHE A 342 14.28 -17.24 -10.75
CA PHE A 342 14.25 -18.04 -9.53
C PHE A 342 15.66 -18.51 -9.19
N TYR A 343 16.07 -18.32 -7.94
CA TYR A 343 17.37 -18.75 -7.42
C TYR A 343 17.18 -19.44 -6.07
N SER A 344 17.75 -20.63 -5.91
CA SER A 344 17.77 -21.37 -4.66
C SER A 344 19.22 -21.68 -4.27
N ASN A 345 19.56 -21.48 -3.00
CA ASN A 345 20.93 -21.61 -2.51
C ASN A 345 21.23 -22.97 -1.85
N GLY A 346 20.63 -24.06 -2.32
CA GLY A 346 21.00 -25.43 -1.94
C GLY A 346 20.65 -25.90 -0.52
N GLU A 347 20.15 -25.03 0.36
CA GLU A 347 19.79 -25.42 1.74
C GLU A 347 18.42 -26.09 1.87
N SER A 348 17.52 -25.88 0.90
CA SER A 348 16.21 -26.54 0.84
C SER A 348 16.36 -28.02 0.48
N THR A 349 15.61 -28.94 1.08
CA THR A 349 15.60 -30.37 0.68
C THR A 349 15.25 -30.55 -0.81
N TYR A 350 14.31 -29.75 -1.32
CA TYR A 350 13.90 -29.74 -2.71
C TYR A 350 13.82 -28.29 -3.20
N ALA A 351 14.39 -28.00 -4.37
CA ALA A 351 14.34 -26.65 -4.94
C ALA A 351 12.99 -26.35 -5.62
N PHE A 352 12.25 -27.39 -6.04
CA PHE A 352 10.94 -27.23 -6.67
C PHE A 352 10.11 -28.51 -6.52
N SER A 353 8.80 -28.36 -6.34
CA SER A 353 7.85 -29.47 -6.40
C SER A 353 6.52 -29.04 -7.03
N ALA A 354 5.92 -29.90 -7.84
CA ALA A 354 4.56 -29.74 -8.35
C ALA A 354 3.70 -30.96 -7.99
N GLN A 355 2.53 -30.70 -7.41
CA GLN A 355 1.63 -31.72 -6.85
C GLN A 355 0.25 -31.62 -7.51
N VAL A 356 -0.40 -32.77 -7.71
CA VAL A 356 -1.80 -32.79 -8.16
C VAL A 356 -2.68 -32.31 -7.03
N SER A 357 -3.61 -31.38 -7.34
CA SER A 357 -4.57 -30.84 -6.37
C SER A 357 -5.23 -31.95 -5.54
N SER A 358 -5.40 -31.69 -4.25
CA SER A 358 -6.14 -32.55 -3.33
C SER A 358 -7.62 -32.69 -3.72
N SER A 359 -8.16 -31.76 -4.51
CA SER A 359 -9.52 -31.80 -5.07
C SER A 359 -9.63 -32.45 -6.45
N SER A 360 -8.54 -33.05 -6.95
CA SER A 360 -8.57 -33.74 -8.24
C SER A 360 -9.55 -34.92 -8.22
N PRO A 361 -10.44 -35.05 -9.23
CA PRO A 361 -11.35 -36.19 -9.34
C PRO A 361 -10.61 -37.49 -9.71
N LEU A 362 -9.32 -37.41 -10.04
CA LEU A 362 -8.46 -38.55 -10.27
C LEU A 362 -7.94 -39.08 -8.92
N SER A 363 -7.74 -40.40 -8.79
CA SER A 363 -7.18 -41.08 -7.60
C SER A 363 -5.72 -40.69 -7.25
N GLN A 364 -5.24 -39.59 -7.81
CA GLN A 364 -3.89 -39.06 -7.75
C GLN A 364 -3.79 -37.78 -6.89
N ALA A 365 -4.85 -37.41 -6.18
CA ALA A 365 -4.88 -36.29 -5.26
C ALA A 365 -3.67 -36.33 -4.29
N GLY A 366 -2.96 -35.20 -4.19
CA GLY A 366 -1.81 -35.06 -3.31
C GLY A 366 -0.54 -35.80 -3.76
N LYS A 367 -0.48 -36.35 -4.97
CA LYS A 367 0.76 -36.96 -5.50
C LYS A 367 1.69 -35.90 -6.12
N VAL A 368 2.97 -35.90 -5.73
CA VAL A 368 4.02 -35.06 -6.33
C VAL A 368 4.47 -35.65 -7.67
N GLN A 369 4.23 -34.90 -8.74
CA GLN A 369 4.49 -35.30 -10.13
C GLN A 369 5.84 -34.78 -10.65
N THR A 370 6.24 -33.58 -10.24
CA THR A 370 7.53 -32.98 -10.61
C THR A 370 8.30 -32.60 -9.36
N LEU A 371 9.60 -32.88 -9.34
CA LEU A 371 10.50 -32.63 -8.22
C LEU A 371 11.92 -32.34 -8.71
N LEU A 372 12.50 -31.25 -8.23
CA LEU A 372 13.92 -30.92 -8.40
C LEU A 372 14.63 -31.01 -7.05
N SER A 373 15.83 -31.58 -7.03
CA SER A 373 16.68 -31.62 -5.84
C SER A 373 17.12 -30.23 -5.41
N SER A 374 17.72 -30.12 -4.23
CA SER A 374 18.32 -28.87 -3.73
C SER A 374 19.34 -28.24 -4.69
N TYR A 375 20.01 -29.06 -5.51
CA TYR A 375 20.99 -28.65 -6.51
C TYR A 375 20.38 -28.39 -7.90
N GLY A 376 19.05 -28.46 -8.04
CA GLY A 376 18.35 -28.27 -9.30
C GLY A 376 18.30 -29.50 -10.21
N PHE A 377 18.79 -30.67 -9.76
CA PHE A 377 18.69 -31.89 -10.57
C PHE A 377 17.26 -32.44 -10.58
N ARG A 378 16.79 -32.83 -11.77
CA ARG A 378 15.49 -33.51 -11.92
C ARG A 378 15.50 -34.85 -11.19
N MET A 379 14.66 -34.97 -10.16
CA MET A 379 14.46 -36.23 -9.43
C MET A 379 13.24 -36.99 -9.96
N ARG A 380 12.16 -36.26 -10.25
CA ARG A 380 10.91 -36.81 -10.78
C ARG A 380 10.28 -35.81 -11.74
N SER A 381 9.78 -36.30 -12.87
CA SER A 381 8.97 -35.54 -13.82
C SER A 381 8.25 -36.53 -14.75
N GLY A 382 7.09 -36.16 -15.26
CA GLY A 382 6.38 -36.90 -16.31
C GLY A 382 6.32 -36.08 -17.60
N ASP A 383 6.24 -36.77 -18.73
CA ASP A 383 5.94 -36.13 -20.02
C ASP A 383 4.42 -36.11 -20.24
N ALA A 384 3.86 -34.98 -20.63
CA ALA A 384 2.49 -34.96 -21.16
C ALA A 384 2.43 -35.89 -22.39
N THR A 385 1.68 -36.98 -22.29
CA THR A 385 1.72 -38.08 -23.27
C THR A 385 0.36 -38.30 -23.93
N THR A 386 0.33 -38.40 -25.26
CA THR A 386 -0.88 -38.71 -26.04
C THR A 386 -0.65 -39.92 -26.97
N VAL A 387 -1.66 -40.75 -27.17
CA VAL A 387 -1.62 -41.88 -28.12
C VAL A 387 -2.24 -41.45 -29.45
N ILE A 388 -1.56 -41.72 -30.56
CA ILE A 388 -2.04 -41.44 -31.92
C ILE A 388 -2.28 -42.76 -32.65
N THR A 389 -3.47 -42.92 -33.24
CA THR A 389 -3.88 -44.10 -34.01
C THR A 389 -4.30 -43.79 -35.45
N SER A 390 -4.33 -42.51 -35.84
CA SER A 390 -4.65 -42.05 -37.20
C SER A 390 -3.91 -40.75 -37.55
N SER A 391 -4.02 -40.31 -38.80
CA SER A 391 -3.39 -39.08 -39.29
C SER A 391 -3.85 -37.90 -38.44
N THR A 392 -2.89 -37.11 -37.95
CA THR A 392 -3.18 -36.00 -37.06
C THR A 392 -2.12 -34.92 -37.13
N THR A 393 -2.45 -33.74 -36.62
CA THR A 393 -1.49 -32.67 -36.39
C THR A 393 -0.99 -32.74 -34.95
N LEU A 394 0.34 -32.75 -34.79
CA LEU A 394 1.00 -32.73 -33.50
C LEU A 394 0.88 -31.33 -32.87
N SER A 395 0.82 -31.28 -31.54
CA SER A 395 0.68 -30.07 -30.73
C SER A 395 1.97 -29.79 -29.98
N THR A 396 2.33 -28.50 -29.87
CA THR A 396 3.49 -28.06 -29.07
C THR A 396 3.28 -28.24 -27.56
N TYR A 397 2.04 -28.51 -27.12
CA TYR A 397 1.70 -28.73 -25.71
C TYR A 397 1.84 -30.18 -25.24
N VAL A 398 2.21 -31.12 -26.11
CA VAL A 398 2.39 -32.54 -25.78
C VAL A 398 3.88 -32.89 -25.88
N GLY A 399 4.47 -33.33 -24.77
CA GLY A 399 5.91 -33.65 -24.72
C GLY A 399 6.26 -35.03 -25.29
N SER A 400 5.30 -35.95 -25.36
CA SER A 400 5.52 -37.30 -25.91
C SER A 400 4.30 -37.83 -26.64
N TYR A 401 4.52 -38.43 -27.81
CA TYR A 401 3.52 -39.15 -28.56
C TYR A 401 3.83 -40.64 -28.60
N ILE A 402 2.84 -41.47 -28.33
CA ILE A 402 2.87 -42.90 -28.62
C ILE A 402 2.15 -43.11 -29.94
N ILE A 403 2.90 -43.47 -30.97
CA ILE A 403 2.44 -43.55 -32.35
C ILE A 403 2.16 -45.02 -32.67
N ASN A 404 0.88 -45.34 -32.82
CA ASN A 404 0.38 -46.66 -33.17
C ASN A 404 -0.51 -46.56 -34.42
N LEU A 405 0.12 -46.21 -35.53
CA LEU A 405 -0.56 -45.95 -36.80
C LEU A 405 -0.74 -47.22 -37.62
N SER A 406 -1.82 -47.28 -38.41
CA SER A 406 -1.91 -48.19 -39.55
C SER A 406 -1.04 -47.71 -40.72
N THR A 407 -0.84 -48.55 -41.71
CA THR A 407 -0.02 -48.25 -42.89
C THR A 407 -0.57 -47.05 -43.68
N GLY A 408 0.28 -46.09 -44.04
CA GLY A 408 -0.08 -44.97 -44.93
C GLY A 408 -0.65 -43.71 -44.25
N GLN A 409 -0.53 -43.58 -42.93
CA GLN A 409 -0.99 -42.40 -42.19
C GLN A 409 0.05 -41.25 -42.22
N THR A 410 -0.43 -40.02 -42.10
CA THR A 410 0.37 -38.79 -42.10
C THR A 410 0.35 -38.10 -40.75
N LEU A 411 1.53 -37.80 -40.21
CA LEU A 411 1.70 -36.93 -39.06
C LEU A 411 2.12 -35.55 -39.54
N THR A 412 1.28 -34.56 -39.26
CA THR A 412 1.59 -33.16 -39.53
C THR A 412 2.31 -32.57 -38.33
N LEU A 413 3.51 -32.04 -38.55
CA LEU A 413 4.34 -31.42 -37.51
C LEU A 413 3.68 -30.14 -36.98
N PRO A 414 3.96 -29.76 -35.71
CA PRO A 414 3.35 -28.58 -35.13
C PRO A 414 3.75 -27.30 -35.85
N ASP A 415 2.92 -26.26 -35.69
CA ASP A 415 3.28 -24.90 -36.07
C ASP A 415 4.45 -24.40 -35.20
N PRO A 416 5.61 -24.04 -35.79
CA PRO A 416 6.74 -23.56 -35.02
C PRO A 416 6.59 -22.09 -34.56
N THR A 417 5.54 -21.35 -34.94
CA THR A 417 5.33 -19.96 -34.48
C THR A 417 5.28 -19.83 -32.95
N ASN A 418 4.88 -20.90 -32.25
CA ASN A 418 4.86 -20.98 -30.79
C ASN A 418 6.04 -21.77 -30.19
N SER A 419 7.09 -22.06 -30.98
CA SER A 419 8.25 -22.84 -30.56
C SER A 419 9.53 -22.03 -30.67
N VAL A 420 10.44 -22.22 -29.71
CA VAL A 420 11.81 -21.67 -29.77
C VAL A 420 12.78 -22.71 -30.28
N ALA A 421 13.89 -22.29 -30.89
CA ALA A 421 14.96 -23.20 -31.28
C ALA A 421 15.43 -24.03 -30.07
N GLY A 422 15.58 -25.34 -30.26
CA GLY A 422 15.86 -26.30 -29.19
C GLY A 422 14.60 -26.92 -28.55
N TYR A 423 13.39 -26.56 -28.99
CA TYR A 423 12.17 -27.27 -28.59
C TYR A 423 12.24 -28.74 -29.05
N THR A 424 11.96 -29.68 -28.14
CA THR A 424 11.97 -31.11 -28.45
C THR A 424 10.69 -31.83 -28.01
N MET A 425 10.30 -32.86 -28.76
CA MET A 425 9.25 -33.79 -28.39
C MET A 425 9.64 -35.24 -28.72
N LYS A 426 9.11 -36.19 -27.96
CA LYS A 426 9.40 -37.62 -28.15
C LYS A 426 8.34 -38.28 -29.02
N LEU A 427 8.77 -38.98 -30.06
CA LEU A 427 7.92 -39.78 -30.95
C LEU A 427 8.24 -41.26 -30.72
N ARG A 428 7.37 -41.98 -30.02
CA ARG A 428 7.55 -43.41 -29.68
C ARG A 428 6.73 -44.26 -30.64
N PHE A 429 7.36 -44.95 -31.58
CA PHE A 429 6.64 -45.76 -32.56
C PHE A 429 6.44 -47.18 -32.02
N PHE A 430 5.19 -47.63 -31.96
CA PHE A 430 4.84 -48.96 -31.46
C PHE A 430 5.00 -50.04 -32.53
N ASN A 431 4.91 -49.66 -33.79
CA ASN A 431 5.04 -50.52 -34.97
C ASN A 431 6.03 -49.92 -35.99
N ASP A 432 6.35 -50.70 -37.01
CA ASP A 432 7.26 -50.38 -38.11
C ASP A 432 6.50 -50.04 -39.40
N ASN A 433 5.28 -49.51 -39.26
CA ASN A 433 4.53 -49.05 -40.42
C ASN A 433 5.16 -47.75 -40.97
N ILE A 434 5.20 -47.63 -42.30
CA ILE A 434 5.63 -46.39 -42.96
C ILE A 434 4.72 -45.24 -42.52
N VAL A 435 5.33 -44.14 -42.09
CA VAL A 435 4.65 -42.91 -41.69
C VAL A 435 5.14 -41.75 -42.56
N THR A 436 4.21 -40.96 -43.05
CA THR A 436 4.51 -39.69 -43.73
C THR A 436 4.56 -38.57 -42.70
N ILE A 437 5.68 -37.86 -42.65
CA ILE A 437 5.84 -36.64 -41.86
C ILE A 437 5.65 -35.47 -42.82
N THR A 438 4.78 -34.53 -42.46
CA THR A 438 4.48 -33.33 -43.26
C THR A 438 4.58 -32.08 -42.38
N THR A 439 5.05 -30.95 -42.91
CA THR A 439 5.05 -29.67 -42.20
C THR A 439 3.72 -28.95 -42.38
N ASN A 440 3.24 -28.23 -41.36
CA ASN A 440 1.98 -27.47 -41.48
C ASN A 440 2.12 -26.23 -42.38
N ILE A 441 3.36 -25.77 -42.62
CA ILE A 441 3.71 -24.58 -43.42
C ILE A 441 4.66 -25.02 -44.53
N SER A 442 4.28 -24.75 -45.79
CA SER A 442 4.98 -25.24 -46.99
C SER A 442 6.42 -24.73 -47.16
N THR A 443 6.74 -23.56 -46.60
CA THR A 443 8.08 -22.97 -46.59
C THR A 443 9.00 -23.64 -45.57
N ILE A 444 8.42 -24.22 -44.52
CA ILE A 444 9.16 -24.97 -43.49
C ILE A 444 9.41 -26.38 -43.97
N LYS A 445 10.61 -26.88 -43.72
CA LYS A 445 11.04 -28.22 -44.12
C LYS A 445 11.23 -29.10 -42.88
N CYS A 446 11.22 -30.40 -43.12
CA CYS A 446 11.65 -31.39 -42.15
C CYS A 446 12.77 -32.25 -42.75
N TYR A 447 13.68 -32.71 -41.92
CA TYR A 447 14.69 -33.71 -42.25
C TYR A 447 14.58 -34.88 -41.28
N ILE A 448 14.81 -36.09 -41.76
CA ILE A 448 14.69 -37.32 -40.95
C ILE A 448 16.03 -38.03 -40.97
N LEU A 449 16.59 -38.30 -39.80
CA LEU A 449 17.82 -39.08 -39.59
C LEU A 449 19.03 -38.57 -40.41
N GLY A 450 19.15 -37.23 -40.54
CA GLY A 450 20.21 -36.60 -41.33
C GLY A 450 20.01 -36.68 -42.85
N GLY A 451 18.83 -37.08 -43.32
CA GLY A 451 18.44 -37.07 -44.73
C GLY A 451 18.14 -35.66 -45.27
N GLY A 452 17.59 -35.61 -46.50
CA GLY A 452 17.25 -34.33 -47.15
C GLY A 452 16.11 -33.58 -46.47
N SER A 453 16.04 -32.27 -46.73
CA SER A 453 15.02 -31.36 -46.17
C SER A 453 13.83 -31.20 -47.11
N TYR A 454 12.65 -31.69 -46.71
CA TYR A 454 11.43 -31.68 -47.52
C TYR A 454 10.22 -31.20 -46.72
N ALA A 455 9.22 -30.64 -47.40
CA ALA A 455 7.95 -30.26 -46.75
C ALA A 455 7.13 -31.51 -46.35
N SER A 456 7.34 -32.63 -47.05
CA SER A 456 6.74 -33.92 -46.75
C SER A 456 7.70 -35.03 -47.12
N GLN A 457 7.83 -36.04 -46.26
CA GLN A 457 8.64 -37.23 -46.52
C GLN A 457 8.15 -38.42 -45.70
N SER A 458 8.23 -39.61 -46.29
CA SER A 458 7.89 -40.85 -45.60
C SER A 458 9.16 -41.53 -45.10
N PHE A 459 9.07 -42.13 -43.91
CA PHE A 459 10.15 -42.96 -43.37
C PHE A 459 9.59 -44.18 -42.67
N ASN A 460 10.45 -45.19 -42.52
CA ASN A 460 10.10 -46.43 -41.85
C ASN A 460 10.72 -46.43 -40.43
N PRO A 461 9.93 -46.17 -39.37
CA PRO A 461 10.42 -46.18 -38.01
C PRO A 461 10.67 -47.61 -37.53
N THR A 462 11.70 -47.83 -36.73
CA THR A 462 11.86 -49.07 -35.96
C THR A 462 10.81 -49.17 -34.85
N ALA A 463 10.04 -50.27 -34.82
CA ALA A 463 9.10 -50.58 -33.74
C ALA A 463 9.79 -50.57 -32.37
N GLY A 464 9.13 -49.98 -31.36
CA GLY A 464 9.64 -49.83 -30.00
C GLY A 464 10.67 -48.72 -29.82
N LYS A 465 11.11 -48.05 -30.90
CA LYS A 465 12.10 -46.97 -30.82
C LYS A 465 11.46 -45.62 -30.52
N THR A 466 12.18 -44.81 -29.74
CA THR A 466 11.85 -43.41 -29.51
C THR A 466 12.72 -42.55 -30.42
N TYR A 467 12.09 -41.64 -31.14
CA TYR A 467 12.75 -40.60 -31.91
C TYR A 467 12.52 -39.25 -31.23
N GLU A 468 13.45 -38.32 -31.41
CA GLU A 468 13.31 -36.95 -30.93
C GLU A 468 13.04 -36.03 -32.11
N LEU A 469 11.89 -35.36 -32.09
CA LEU A 469 11.57 -34.29 -33.02
C LEU A 469 12.07 -32.97 -32.41
N VAL A 470 12.93 -32.25 -33.13
CA VAL A 470 13.60 -31.03 -32.68
C VAL A 470 13.28 -29.88 -33.64
N TRP A 471 12.93 -28.71 -33.11
CA TRP A 471 12.90 -27.47 -33.88
C TRP A 471 14.26 -26.77 -33.78
N ASP A 472 14.96 -26.57 -34.89
CA ASP A 472 16.29 -25.93 -34.89
C ASP A 472 16.23 -24.39 -35.06
N GLY A 473 15.04 -23.83 -35.24
CA GLY A 473 14.80 -22.41 -35.56
C GLY A 473 14.43 -22.15 -37.02
N ASN A 474 14.68 -23.10 -37.93
CA ASN A 474 14.40 -23.00 -39.36
C ASN A 474 13.64 -24.22 -39.92
N ALA A 475 13.95 -25.42 -39.41
CA ALA A 475 13.41 -26.69 -39.86
C ALA A 475 13.15 -27.65 -38.68
N TRP A 476 12.30 -28.64 -38.95
CA TRP A 476 12.05 -29.74 -38.02
C TRP A 476 12.98 -30.92 -38.30
N GLY A 477 13.68 -31.42 -37.28
CA GLY A 477 14.54 -32.59 -37.36
C GLY A 477 13.99 -33.78 -36.59
N VAL A 478 13.93 -34.95 -37.22
CA VAL A 478 13.65 -36.23 -36.52
C VAL A 478 14.95 -36.99 -36.33
N TRP A 479 15.33 -37.25 -35.09
CA TRP A 479 16.56 -37.94 -34.69
C TRP A 479 16.25 -39.25 -33.97
N SER A 480 17.16 -40.22 -34.03
CA SER A 480 16.97 -41.58 -33.50
C SER A 480 17.64 -41.83 -32.17
#